data_AF-A0A849S6M8-F1
#
_entry.id   AF-A0A849S6M8-F1
#
_cell.length_a   1.000
_cell.length_b   1.000
_cell.length_c   1.000
_cell.angle_alpha   90.00
_cell.angle_beta   90.00
_cell.angle_gamma   90.00
#
_symmetry.space_group_name_H-M   'P 1'
#
loop_
_entity.id
_entity.type
_entity.pdbx_description
1 polymer ?
#
loop_
_entity_poly.entity_id
_entity_poly.type
_entity_poly.pdbx_seq_one_letter_code
_entity_poly.pdbx_strand_id
1 'polypeptide(L)'
;LKDINLPEHATFLHPTAVLFNGGVLKANSLAVRLMEVLNAWLAAEQAPAARLLAGADLDLAVARGAAYYGFVRKGKGVRIKGGTAASYYVGIESAMPAVPGLPPEMEALCIAPFGMEEGTQEELPDDEFGLVIGEPVRFRFFASTTRRDDAVGTRLAYWTNDELSELDEIEITLSEEGRRPGEVVPVHLCAAVTEVGTLELQAVSQKDQGRWKIEFDVRAGE
;
A
#
# COMPACT_ATOMS: atom_id res chain seq x y z
N LEU A 1 -12.95 -6.91 -7.08
CA LEU A 1 -13.85 -7.72 -6.22
C LEU A 1 -15.27 -7.90 -6.75
N LYS A 2 -15.71 -7.15 -7.78
CA LYS A 2 -17.04 -7.31 -8.41
C LYS A 2 -17.33 -8.72 -8.95
N ASP A 3 -16.28 -9.53 -9.17
CA ASP A 3 -16.38 -10.91 -9.66
C ASP A 3 -16.34 -11.98 -8.56
N ILE A 4 -16.28 -11.59 -7.28
CA ILE A 4 -16.34 -12.56 -6.16
C ILE A 4 -17.79 -12.70 -5.71
N ASN A 5 -18.45 -13.76 -6.18
CA ASN A 5 -19.76 -14.17 -5.68
C ASN A 5 -19.57 -14.99 -4.39
N LEU A 6 -19.74 -14.34 -3.24
CA LEU A 6 -19.80 -15.03 -1.94
C LEU A 6 -21.26 -15.28 -1.55
N PRO A 7 -21.55 -16.37 -0.83
CA PRO A 7 -22.82 -16.52 -0.13
C PRO A 7 -23.09 -15.32 0.80
N GLU A 8 -24.36 -14.96 0.97
CA GLU A 8 -24.79 -13.81 1.79
C GLU A 8 -24.33 -13.89 3.26
N HIS A 9 -24.03 -15.10 3.74
CA HIS A 9 -23.59 -15.42 5.09
C HIS A 9 -22.09 -15.74 5.18
N ALA A 10 -21.30 -15.45 4.14
CA ALA A 10 -19.87 -15.74 4.15
C ALA A 10 -19.16 -14.89 5.21
N THR A 11 -18.39 -15.54 6.09
CA THR A 11 -17.60 -14.83 7.11
C THR A 11 -16.16 -14.58 6.65
N PHE A 12 -15.75 -15.19 5.53
CA PHE A 12 -14.44 -15.00 4.90
C PHE A 12 -14.48 -15.19 3.38
N LEU A 13 -13.39 -14.84 2.69
CA LEU A 13 -13.23 -15.12 1.26
C LEU A 13 -13.05 -16.62 1.01
N HIS A 14 -13.84 -17.23 0.13
CA HIS A 14 -13.74 -18.66 -0.17
C HIS A 14 -12.66 -18.97 -1.22
N PRO A 15 -11.48 -19.51 -0.86
CA PRO A 15 -10.48 -19.89 -1.85
C PRO A 15 -10.95 -21.08 -2.69
N THR A 16 -10.84 -20.95 -4.01
CA THR A 16 -11.21 -22.00 -4.96
C THR A 16 -10.03 -22.90 -5.33
N ALA A 17 -8.80 -22.44 -5.09
CA ALA A 17 -7.58 -23.17 -5.40
C ALA A 17 -6.49 -22.89 -4.35
N VAL A 18 -5.61 -23.87 -4.15
CA VAL A 18 -4.44 -23.79 -3.27
C VAL A 18 -3.21 -24.19 -4.07
N LEU A 19 -2.14 -23.39 -4.00
CA LEU A 19 -0.82 -23.73 -4.54
C LEU A 19 0.15 -23.90 -3.38
N PHE A 20 0.70 -25.09 -3.21
CA PHE A 20 1.76 -25.31 -2.23
C PHE A 20 3.11 -24.87 -2.76
N ASN A 21 3.92 -24.34 -1.86
CA ASN A 21 5.28 -23.88 -2.12
C ASN A 21 6.14 -24.04 -0.85
N GLY A 22 7.45 -24.20 -1.03
CA GLY A 22 8.40 -24.34 0.06
C GLY A 22 8.51 -25.76 0.61
N GLY A 23 9.68 -26.06 1.20
CA GLY A 23 10.05 -27.41 1.62
C GLY A 23 9.17 -28.02 2.72
N VAL A 24 8.51 -27.21 3.56
CA VAL A 24 7.63 -27.69 4.64
C VAL A 24 6.48 -28.53 4.09
N LEU A 25 5.90 -28.09 2.96
CA LEU A 25 4.74 -28.75 2.35
C LEU A 25 5.10 -30.00 1.54
N LYS A 26 6.38 -30.39 1.52
CA LYS A 26 6.78 -31.74 1.10
C LYS A 26 6.34 -32.82 2.09
N ALA A 27 6.16 -32.45 3.36
CA ALA A 27 5.63 -33.37 4.35
C ALA A 27 4.13 -33.61 4.06
N ASN A 28 3.82 -34.78 3.50
CA ASN A 28 2.45 -35.10 3.08
C ASN A 28 1.43 -34.98 4.23
N SER A 29 1.83 -35.30 5.46
CA SER A 29 0.98 -35.13 6.65
C SER A 29 0.55 -33.67 6.87
N LEU A 30 1.45 -32.71 6.68
CA LEU A 30 1.16 -31.28 6.81
C LEU A 30 0.30 -30.79 5.66
N ALA A 31 0.64 -31.19 4.43
CA ALA A 31 -0.10 -30.85 3.22
C ALA A 31 -1.57 -31.33 3.29
N VAL A 32 -1.78 -32.58 3.68
CA VAL A 32 -3.11 -33.17 3.86
C VAL A 32 -3.87 -32.44 4.98
N ARG A 33 -3.24 -32.25 6.15
CA ARG A 33 -3.89 -31.60 7.28
C ARG A 33 -4.32 -30.17 6.96
N LEU A 34 -3.50 -29.41 6.24
CA LEU A 34 -3.84 -28.06 5.81
C LEU A 34 -5.07 -28.05 4.91
N MET A 35 -5.12 -28.94 3.90
CA MET A 35 -6.29 -29.06 3.03
C MET A 35 -7.55 -29.50 3.80
N GLU A 36 -7.43 -30.42 4.76
CA GLU A 36 -8.55 -30.84 5.60
C GLU A 36 -9.14 -29.69 6.40
N VAL A 37 -8.28 -28.90 7.06
CA VAL A 37 -8.72 -27.76 7.88
C VAL A 37 -9.37 -26.69 7.01
N LEU A 38 -8.73 -26.33 5.90
CA LEU A 38 -9.27 -25.33 4.97
C LEU A 38 -10.63 -25.76 4.41
N ASN A 39 -10.74 -27.02 3.97
CA ASN A 39 -11.99 -27.53 3.40
C ASN A 39 -13.07 -27.73 4.46
N ALA A 40 -12.73 -27.93 5.73
CA ALA A 40 -13.70 -27.93 6.82
C ALA A 40 -14.32 -26.54 7.04
N TRP A 41 -13.53 -25.47 6.94
CA TRP A 41 -14.04 -24.09 6.99
C TRP A 41 -14.96 -23.78 5.80
N LEU A 42 -14.53 -24.16 4.58
CA LEU A 42 -15.37 -24.01 3.38
C LEU A 42 -16.68 -24.79 3.50
N ALA A 43 -16.64 -26.03 3.99
CA ALA A 43 -17.83 -26.84 4.19
C ALA A 43 -18.81 -26.22 5.22
N ALA A 44 -18.30 -25.60 6.27
CA ALA A 44 -19.12 -24.90 7.27
C ALA A 44 -19.91 -23.72 6.67
N GLU A 45 -19.37 -23.07 5.64
CA GLU A 45 -20.03 -22.00 4.88
C GLU A 45 -20.66 -22.47 3.57
N GLN A 46 -20.88 -23.78 3.43
CA GLN A 46 -21.52 -24.40 2.25
C GLN A 46 -20.80 -24.09 0.93
N ALA A 47 -19.48 -23.85 0.99
CA ALA A 47 -18.64 -23.57 -0.15
C ALA A 47 -18.00 -24.84 -0.73
N PRO A 48 -17.71 -24.88 -2.04
CA PRO A 48 -16.98 -25.99 -2.65
C PRO A 48 -15.58 -26.15 -2.05
N ALA A 49 -15.09 -27.40 -1.99
CA ALA A 49 -13.72 -27.67 -1.55
C ALA A 49 -12.69 -27.01 -2.48
N ALA A 50 -11.63 -26.46 -1.89
CA ALA A 50 -10.55 -25.85 -2.64
C ALA A 50 -9.75 -26.91 -3.42
N ARG A 51 -9.42 -26.60 -4.68
CA ARG A 51 -8.63 -27.48 -5.54
C ARG A 51 -7.14 -27.29 -5.27
N LEU A 52 -6.45 -28.36 -4.89
CA LEU A 52 -4.99 -28.35 -4.84
C LEU A 52 -4.41 -28.31 -6.26
N LEU A 53 -3.62 -27.29 -6.57
CA LEU A 53 -2.92 -27.15 -7.84
C LEU A 53 -1.68 -28.06 -7.86
N ALA A 54 -1.56 -28.83 -8.94
CA ALA A 54 -0.42 -29.73 -9.17
C ALA A 54 0.65 -29.09 -10.05
N GLY A 55 1.83 -29.71 -10.10
CA GLY A 55 2.91 -29.35 -11.05
C GLY A 55 3.91 -28.32 -10.53
N ALA A 56 3.73 -27.82 -9.30
CA ALA A 56 4.75 -27.02 -8.63
C ALA A 56 5.88 -27.92 -8.11
N ASP A 57 7.11 -27.57 -8.46
CA ASP A 57 8.29 -28.05 -7.75
C ASP A 57 8.42 -27.20 -6.47
N LEU A 58 8.20 -27.81 -5.31
CA LEU A 58 8.12 -27.07 -4.04
C LEU A 58 9.44 -26.40 -3.64
N ASP A 59 10.58 -26.89 -4.13
CA ASP A 59 11.88 -26.24 -3.89
C ASP A 59 12.13 -25.08 -4.83
N LEU A 60 11.65 -25.20 -6.07
CA LEU A 60 11.98 -24.26 -7.15
C LEU A 60 10.86 -23.28 -7.48
N ALA A 61 9.65 -23.44 -6.94
CA ALA A 61 8.49 -22.64 -7.35
C ALA A 61 8.73 -21.13 -7.13
N VAL A 62 9.33 -20.73 -6.00
CA VAL A 62 9.74 -19.32 -5.76
C VAL A 62 10.75 -18.85 -6.82
N ALA A 63 11.84 -19.58 -6.99
CA ALA A 63 12.93 -19.19 -7.88
C ALA A 63 12.48 -19.12 -9.35
N ARG A 64 11.61 -20.05 -9.77
CA ARG A 64 10.98 -20.05 -11.10
C ARG A 64 10.07 -18.84 -11.28
N GLY A 65 9.26 -18.50 -10.28
CA GLY A 65 8.44 -17.31 -10.28
C GLY A 65 9.28 -16.04 -10.43
N ALA A 66 10.36 -15.91 -9.65
CA ALA A 66 11.28 -14.78 -9.73
C ALA A 66 11.99 -14.67 -11.10
N ALA A 67 12.47 -15.79 -11.64
CA ALA A 67 13.09 -15.83 -12.96
C ALA A 67 12.08 -15.47 -14.08
N TYR A 68 10.85 -15.97 -13.98
CA TYR A 68 9.76 -15.62 -14.89
C TYR A 68 9.41 -14.14 -14.79
N TYR A 69 9.33 -13.58 -13.58
CA TYR A 69 9.12 -12.15 -13.38
C TYR A 69 10.21 -11.31 -14.07
N GLY A 70 11.49 -11.68 -13.91
CA GLY A 70 12.59 -11.03 -14.64
C GLY A 70 12.49 -11.14 -16.17
N PHE A 71 11.93 -12.22 -16.69
CA PHE A 71 11.64 -12.40 -18.12
C PHE A 71 10.50 -11.49 -18.60
N VAL A 72 9.42 -11.40 -17.80
CA VAL A 72 8.29 -10.49 -18.02
C VAL A 72 8.72 -9.03 -18.02
N ARG A 73 9.62 -8.63 -17.12
CA ARG A 73 10.18 -7.26 -17.10
C ARG A 73 10.92 -6.88 -18.39
N LYS A 74 11.38 -7.86 -19.17
CA LYS A 74 11.97 -7.65 -20.50
C LYS A 74 10.92 -7.60 -21.63
N GLY A 75 9.65 -7.47 -21.29
CA GLY A 75 8.53 -7.45 -22.24
C GLY A 75 8.17 -8.82 -22.79
N LYS A 76 8.58 -9.91 -22.13
CA LYS A 76 8.35 -11.29 -22.63
C LYS A 76 7.50 -12.08 -21.64
N GLY A 77 6.31 -12.52 -22.07
CA GLY A 77 5.40 -13.30 -21.23
C GLY A 77 4.23 -12.48 -20.70
N VAL A 78 3.50 -13.04 -19.74
CA VAL A 78 2.28 -12.44 -19.18
C VAL A 78 2.60 -11.82 -17.82
N ARG A 79 2.32 -10.52 -17.67
CA ARG A 79 2.44 -9.81 -16.40
C ARG A 79 1.17 -9.97 -15.59
N ILE A 80 1.28 -10.58 -14.41
CA ILE A 80 0.27 -10.49 -13.36
C ILE A 80 0.56 -9.18 -12.63
N LYS A 81 -0.44 -8.33 -12.47
CA LYS A 81 -0.32 -7.07 -11.75
C LYS A 81 -0.98 -7.22 -10.38
N GLY A 82 -0.23 -6.91 -9.33
CA GLY A 82 -0.77 -6.62 -8.01
C GLY A 82 -1.00 -5.12 -7.89
N GLY A 83 -2.07 -4.73 -7.20
CA GLY A 83 -2.27 -3.35 -6.77
C GLY A 83 -2.27 -3.27 -5.25
N THR A 84 -2.19 -2.06 -4.71
CA THR A 84 -2.32 -1.80 -3.27
C THR A 84 -3.60 -2.44 -2.69
N ALA A 85 -3.50 -3.03 -1.50
CA ALA A 85 -4.62 -3.66 -0.80
C ALA A 85 -5.49 -2.66 0.00
N ALA A 86 -5.04 -1.41 0.09
CA ALA A 86 -5.68 -0.32 0.80
C ALA A 86 -5.47 0.98 0.03
N SER A 87 -6.28 1.99 0.34
CA SER A 87 -5.98 3.39 -0.01
C SER A 87 -5.08 3.98 1.08
N TYR A 88 -4.06 4.74 0.69
CA TYR A 88 -3.09 5.35 1.60
C TYR A 88 -3.15 6.87 1.53
N TYR A 89 -2.98 7.50 2.68
CA TYR A 89 -3.11 8.94 2.86
C TYR A 89 -1.92 9.50 3.64
N VAL A 90 -1.59 10.76 3.39
CA VAL A 90 -0.66 11.54 4.20
C VAL A 90 -1.43 12.65 4.92
N GLY A 91 -1.08 12.91 6.18
CA GLY A 91 -1.60 14.04 6.94
C GLY A 91 -0.97 15.34 6.46
N ILE A 92 -1.82 16.31 6.11
CA ILE A 92 -1.42 17.68 5.75
C ILE A 92 -2.08 18.67 6.71
N GLU A 93 -1.36 19.72 7.09
CA GLU A 93 -1.96 20.80 7.87
C GLU A 93 -2.87 21.66 6.98
N SER A 94 -4.05 22.01 7.49
CA SER A 94 -4.98 22.90 6.79
C SER A 94 -4.40 24.32 6.67
N ALA A 95 -4.72 25.02 5.59
CA ALA A 95 -4.31 26.41 5.36
C ALA A 95 -5.07 27.43 6.22
N MET A 96 -5.72 27.00 7.31
CA MET A 96 -6.51 27.87 8.18
C MET A 96 -5.62 28.66 9.15
N PRO A 97 -6.01 29.90 9.52
CA PRO A 97 -5.25 30.68 10.50
C PRO A 97 -5.11 29.93 11.82
N ALA A 98 -3.87 29.82 12.32
CA ALA A 98 -3.61 29.19 13.60
C ALA A 98 -4.36 29.92 14.73
N VAL A 99 -5.17 29.18 15.48
CA VAL A 99 -5.86 29.69 16.67
C VAL A 99 -5.00 29.39 17.90
N PRO A 100 -4.58 30.41 18.67
CA PRO A 100 -3.74 30.19 19.86
C PRO A 100 -4.36 29.18 20.84
N GLY A 101 -3.60 28.14 21.19
CA GLY A 101 -4.02 27.10 22.13
C GLY A 101 -4.79 25.92 21.52
N LEU A 102 -5.04 25.93 20.20
CA LEU A 102 -5.59 24.78 19.47
C LEU A 102 -4.54 24.25 18.49
N PRO A 103 -4.37 22.92 18.37
CA PRO A 103 -3.55 22.35 17.32
C PRO A 103 -4.17 22.68 15.94
N PRO A 104 -3.36 22.90 14.89
CA PRO A 104 -3.86 23.09 13.55
C PRO A 104 -4.69 21.88 13.11
N GLU A 105 -5.80 22.15 12.41
CA GLU A 105 -6.61 21.07 11.84
C GLU A 105 -5.83 20.35 10.75
N MET A 106 -5.90 19.03 10.77
CA MET A 106 -5.21 18.14 9.83
C MET A 106 -6.22 17.53 8.86
N GLU A 107 -5.86 17.49 7.59
CA GLU A 107 -6.60 16.76 6.56
C GLU A 107 -5.80 15.52 6.15
N ALA A 108 -6.48 14.43 5.80
CA ALA A 108 -5.86 13.28 5.17
C ALA A 108 -5.98 13.40 3.64
N LEU A 109 -4.84 13.43 2.95
CA LEU A 109 -4.76 13.52 1.49
C LEU A 109 -4.44 12.14 0.91
N CYS A 110 -5.32 11.63 0.03
CA CYS A 110 -5.10 10.36 -0.65
C CYS A 110 -3.91 10.46 -1.62
N ILE A 111 -2.88 9.67 -1.36
CA ILE A 111 -1.65 9.62 -2.17
C ILE A 111 -1.54 8.33 -2.99
N ALA A 112 -2.20 7.25 -2.57
CA ALA A 112 -2.29 6.03 -3.36
C ALA A 112 -3.66 5.38 -3.19
N PRO A 113 -4.48 5.28 -4.25
CA PRO A 113 -5.80 4.67 -4.17
C PRO A 113 -5.69 3.15 -4.06
N PHE A 114 -6.78 2.51 -3.62
CA PHE A 114 -6.91 1.06 -3.66
C PHE A 114 -6.68 0.51 -5.08
N GLY A 115 -5.84 -0.52 -5.20
CA GLY A 115 -5.54 -1.15 -6.48
C GLY A 115 -4.53 -0.38 -7.35
N MET A 116 -3.87 0.67 -6.82
CA MET A 116 -2.76 1.34 -7.52
C MET A 116 -1.69 0.31 -7.88
N GLU A 117 -1.38 0.20 -9.18
CA GLU A 117 -0.54 -0.87 -9.71
C GLU A 117 0.94 -0.68 -9.31
N GLU A 118 1.63 -1.78 -9.00
CA GLU A 118 3.07 -1.75 -8.74
C GLU A 118 3.88 -1.19 -9.93
N GLY A 119 4.81 -0.29 -9.61
CA GLY A 119 5.63 0.43 -10.58
C GLY A 119 4.92 1.60 -11.25
N THR A 120 3.73 2.00 -10.77
CA THR A 120 3.08 3.25 -11.16
C THR A 120 3.42 4.37 -10.19
N GLN A 121 3.29 5.59 -10.70
CA GLN A 121 3.55 6.83 -9.99
C GLN A 121 2.44 7.81 -10.33
N GLU A 122 1.97 8.52 -9.33
CA GLU A 122 0.92 9.53 -9.43
C GLU A 122 1.46 10.85 -8.89
N GLU A 123 1.31 11.91 -9.68
CA GLU A 123 1.70 13.27 -9.29
C GLU A 123 0.45 14.04 -8.86
N LEU A 124 0.61 14.91 -7.86
CA LEU A 124 -0.41 15.88 -7.44
C LEU A 124 0.03 17.30 -7.82
N PRO A 125 0.11 17.64 -9.12
CA PRO A 125 0.65 18.92 -9.59
C PRO A 125 -0.29 20.11 -9.33
N ASP A 126 -1.56 19.86 -9.03
CA ASP A 126 -2.52 20.93 -8.72
C ASP A 126 -2.52 21.30 -7.23
N ASP A 127 -1.81 20.53 -6.39
CA ASP A 127 -1.74 20.73 -4.95
C ASP A 127 -0.36 21.25 -4.52
N GLU A 128 -0.29 22.51 -4.10
CA GLU A 128 0.94 23.13 -3.58
C GLU A 128 1.02 22.97 -2.06
N PHE A 129 2.17 22.49 -1.58
CA PHE A 129 2.46 22.29 -0.16
C PHE A 129 3.73 23.02 0.26
N GLY A 130 3.82 23.42 1.52
CA GLY A 130 5.05 23.92 2.13
C GLY A 130 5.82 22.79 2.82
N LEU A 131 7.05 22.53 2.37
CA LEU A 131 7.96 21.56 2.97
C LEU A 131 9.01 22.25 3.84
N VAL A 132 9.05 21.95 5.13
CA VAL A 132 10.11 22.42 6.03
C VAL A 132 11.35 21.52 5.87
N ILE A 133 12.52 22.13 5.66
CA ILE A 133 13.79 21.42 5.46
C ILE A 133 14.84 21.80 6.53
N GLY A 134 15.84 20.96 6.74
CA GLY A 134 16.92 21.18 7.71
C GLY A 134 16.52 21.07 9.19
N GLU A 135 15.23 20.83 9.47
CA GLU A 135 14.71 20.55 10.82
C GLU A 135 13.99 19.20 10.85
N PRO A 136 13.90 18.54 12.02
CA PRO A 136 13.08 17.33 12.17
C PRO A 136 11.61 17.62 11.87
N VAL A 137 11.05 16.92 10.90
CA VAL A 137 9.63 16.99 10.52
C VAL A 137 8.99 15.61 10.69
N ARG A 138 7.70 15.60 11.05
CA ARG A 138 6.91 14.39 11.23
C ARG A 138 5.89 14.23 10.13
N PHE A 139 5.91 13.07 9.49
CA PHE A 139 4.91 12.65 8.51
C PHE A 139 4.01 11.60 9.14
N ARG A 140 2.71 11.90 9.20
CA ARG A 140 1.68 10.95 9.63
C ARG A 140 1.04 10.33 8.41
N PHE A 141 0.97 9.01 8.39
CA PHE A 141 0.36 8.25 7.29
C PHE A 141 -0.87 7.51 7.78
N PHE A 142 -1.81 7.28 6.88
CA PHE A 142 -3.04 6.56 7.18
C PHE A 142 -3.34 5.55 6.07
N ALA A 143 -4.03 4.48 6.43
CA ALA A 143 -4.52 3.47 5.50
C ALA A 143 -6.03 3.26 5.66
N SER A 144 -6.69 2.85 4.58
CA SER A 144 -8.10 2.47 4.58
C SER A 144 -8.35 1.25 3.70
N THR A 145 -8.97 0.22 4.28
CA THR A 145 -9.43 -0.97 3.55
C THR A 145 -10.90 -0.87 3.09
N THR A 146 -11.63 0.13 3.62
CA THR A 146 -13.06 0.37 3.38
C THR A 146 -13.29 1.46 2.32
N ARG A 147 -12.43 2.49 2.25
CA ARG A 147 -12.52 3.60 1.29
C ARG A 147 -11.83 3.30 -0.04
N ARG A 148 -12.42 2.37 -0.81
CA ARG A 148 -11.82 1.83 -2.04
C ARG A 148 -12.04 2.69 -3.29
N ASP A 149 -12.94 3.66 -3.23
CA ASP A 149 -13.30 4.51 -4.37
C ASP A 149 -12.63 5.89 -4.33
N ASP A 150 -11.86 6.19 -3.27
CA ASP A 150 -11.12 7.45 -3.16
C ASP A 150 -10.00 7.51 -4.20
N ALA A 151 -9.92 8.62 -4.93
CA ALA A 151 -8.89 8.87 -5.94
C ALA A 151 -7.72 9.65 -5.35
N VAL A 152 -6.57 9.64 -6.04
CA VAL A 152 -5.43 10.52 -5.71
C VAL A 152 -5.91 11.97 -5.61
N GLY A 153 -5.47 12.68 -4.56
CA GLY A 153 -5.87 14.06 -4.28
C GLY A 153 -7.18 14.22 -3.53
N THR A 154 -7.91 13.13 -3.25
CA THR A 154 -9.08 13.17 -2.37
C THR A 154 -8.66 13.63 -0.97
N ARG A 155 -9.33 14.66 -0.44
CA ARG A 155 -9.08 15.23 0.89
C ARG A 155 -10.18 14.86 1.86
N LEU A 156 -9.79 14.40 3.04
CA LEU A 156 -10.69 14.10 4.15
C LEU A 156 -10.39 15.05 5.31
N ALA A 157 -11.29 16.00 5.56
CA ALA A 157 -11.21 16.88 6.73
C ALA A 157 -11.65 16.18 8.03
N TYR A 158 -12.51 15.16 7.90
CA TYR A 158 -13.03 14.39 9.02
C TYR A 158 -13.13 12.92 8.62
N TRP A 159 -12.76 12.03 9.53
CA TRP A 159 -12.91 10.59 9.39
C TRP A 159 -13.09 9.94 10.75
N THR A 160 -13.62 8.73 10.75
CA THR A 160 -13.75 7.87 11.94
C THR A 160 -12.60 6.86 12.02
N ASN A 161 -12.38 6.27 13.20
CA ASN A 161 -11.37 5.22 13.40
C ASN A 161 -11.65 3.95 12.58
N ASP A 162 -12.90 3.75 12.14
CA ASP A 162 -13.29 2.63 11.28
C ASP A 162 -13.02 2.92 9.79
N GLU A 163 -12.80 4.20 9.43
CA GLU A 163 -12.53 4.62 8.06
C GLU A 163 -11.03 4.69 7.76
N LEU A 164 -10.24 5.31 8.64
CA LEU A 164 -8.78 5.39 8.52
C LEU A 164 -8.09 4.83 9.76
N SER A 165 -7.10 3.97 9.55
CA SER A 165 -6.13 3.56 10.56
C SER A 165 -4.83 4.34 10.37
N GLU A 166 -4.34 4.96 11.44
CA GLU A 166 -3.04 5.61 11.44
C GLU A 166 -1.91 4.57 11.41
N LEU A 167 -0.91 4.83 10.56
CA LEU A 167 0.31 4.04 10.43
C LEU A 167 1.43 4.67 11.27
N ASP A 168 2.55 3.96 11.40
CA ASP A 168 3.73 4.49 12.10
C ASP A 168 4.17 5.84 11.50
N GLU A 169 4.30 6.86 12.36
CA GLU A 169 4.80 8.17 11.94
C GLU A 169 6.28 8.11 11.59
N ILE A 170 6.68 8.92 10.61
CA ILE A 170 8.09 9.06 10.23
C ILE A 170 8.59 10.42 10.68
N GLU A 171 9.61 10.42 11.55
CA GLU A 171 10.39 11.60 11.87
C GLU A 171 11.68 11.60 11.04
N ILE A 172 11.86 12.62 10.20
CA ILE A 172 13.03 12.77 9.33
C ILE A 172 13.49 14.22 9.29
N THR A 173 14.80 14.44 9.20
CA THR A 173 15.38 15.75 8.86
C THR A 173 15.73 15.77 7.38
N LEU A 174 15.02 16.60 6.62
CA LEU A 174 15.20 16.70 5.17
C LEU A 174 16.43 17.54 4.81
N SER A 175 17.16 17.13 3.77
CA SER A 175 18.38 17.83 3.30
C SER A 175 18.10 19.29 2.97
N GLU A 176 18.99 20.19 3.38
CA GLU A 176 18.90 21.63 3.12
C GLU A 176 19.11 21.98 1.64
N GLU A 177 19.89 21.17 0.90
CA GLU A 177 20.25 21.41 -0.50
C GLU A 177 20.73 22.87 -0.79
N GLY A 178 21.45 23.48 0.15
CA GLY A 178 21.95 24.85 0.05
C GLY A 178 20.97 25.95 0.48
N ARG A 179 19.82 25.57 1.07
CA ARG A 179 18.86 26.48 1.70
C ARG A 179 19.10 26.57 3.21
N ARG A 180 18.35 27.42 3.90
CA ARG A 180 18.49 27.58 5.36
C ARG A 180 17.68 26.52 6.11
N PRO A 181 18.17 26.00 7.25
CA PRO A 181 17.34 25.22 8.16
C PRO A 181 16.06 25.98 8.55
N GLY A 182 14.94 25.27 8.56
CA GLY A 182 13.61 25.83 8.84
C GLY A 182 12.98 26.57 7.65
N GLU A 183 13.64 26.62 6.49
CA GLU A 183 13.06 27.22 5.28
C GLU A 183 11.89 26.37 4.76
N VAL A 184 10.81 27.04 4.34
CA VAL A 184 9.64 26.39 3.73
C VAL A 184 9.77 26.46 2.22
N VAL A 185 9.86 25.29 1.58
CA VAL A 185 9.95 25.15 0.12
C VAL A 185 8.58 24.78 -0.46
N PRO A 186 8.07 25.50 -1.48
CA PRO A 186 6.86 25.08 -2.17
C PRO A 186 7.12 23.85 -3.05
N VAL A 187 6.35 22.80 -2.81
CA VAL A 187 6.48 21.49 -3.45
C VAL A 187 5.14 20.97 -3.95
N HIS A 188 5.18 20.08 -4.93
CA HIS A 188 4.11 19.13 -5.18
C HIS A 188 4.49 17.77 -4.63
N LEU A 189 3.48 16.96 -4.31
CA LEU A 189 3.68 15.60 -3.87
C LEU A 189 3.60 14.65 -5.06
N CYS A 190 4.39 13.60 -4.99
CA CYS A 190 4.35 12.51 -5.93
C CYS A 190 4.49 11.19 -5.19
N ALA A 191 3.58 10.26 -5.43
CA ALA A 191 3.55 8.97 -4.77
C ALA A 191 3.81 7.85 -5.78
N ALA A 192 4.60 6.86 -5.38
CA ALA A 192 4.91 5.69 -6.20
C ALA A 192 4.76 4.41 -5.38
N VAL A 193 4.18 3.38 -5.99
CA VAL A 193 4.12 2.03 -5.41
C VAL A 193 5.27 1.22 -5.99
N THR A 194 6.19 0.78 -5.15
CA THR A 194 7.34 -0.02 -5.59
C THR A 194 6.95 -1.47 -5.85
N GLU A 195 7.76 -2.18 -6.63
CA GLU A 195 7.56 -3.62 -6.92
C GLU A 195 7.71 -4.53 -5.69
N VAL A 196 8.30 -4.01 -4.59
CA VAL A 196 8.38 -4.74 -3.32
C VAL A 196 7.19 -4.46 -2.40
N GLY A 197 6.25 -3.62 -2.85
CA GLY A 197 5.05 -3.26 -2.12
C GLY A 197 5.29 -2.18 -1.06
N THR A 198 6.23 -1.27 -1.29
CA THR A 198 6.49 -0.09 -0.45
C THR A 198 5.86 1.13 -1.11
N LEU A 199 5.30 2.07 -0.31
CA LEU A 199 4.87 3.35 -0.85
C LEU A 199 5.96 4.39 -0.65
N GLU A 200 6.38 5.01 -1.75
CA GLU A 200 7.35 6.09 -1.76
C GLU A 200 6.62 7.41 -1.97
N LEU A 201 6.79 8.36 -1.06
CA LEU A 201 6.34 9.73 -1.22
C LEU A 201 7.54 10.62 -1.55
N GLN A 202 7.44 11.42 -2.60
CA GLN A 202 8.43 12.40 -2.99
C GLN A 202 7.82 13.79 -2.92
N ALA A 203 8.52 14.72 -2.28
CA ALA A 203 8.24 16.14 -2.41
C ALA A 203 9.14 16.72 -3.50
N VAL A 204 8.53 17.28 -4.54
CA VAL A 204 9.22 17.81 -5.72
C VAL A 204 9.11 19.33 -5.70
N SER A 205 10.26 20.01 -5.68
CA SER A 205 10.34 21.47 -5.73
C SER A 205 9.67 22.01 -6.99
N GLN A 206 8.88 23.08 -6.84
CA GLN A 206 8.33 23.84 -7.97
C GLN A 206 9.31 24.87 -8.53
N LYS A 207 10.32 25.26 -7.74
CA LYS A 207 11.22 26.39 -8.07
C LYS A 207 12.52 25.95 -8.71
N ASP A 208 12.95 24.73 -8.45
CA ASP A 208 14.24 24.19 -8.86
C ASP A 208 14.18 22.66 -8.96
N GLN A 209 15.35 22.01 -9.04
CA GLN A 209 15.46 20.55 -9.19
C GLN A 209 15.46 19.80 -7.85
N GLY A 210 15.17 20.47 -6.73
CA GLY A 210 15.14 19.85 -5.41
C GLY A 210 14.10 18.74 -5.31
N ARG A 211 14.50 17.59 -4.75
CA ARG A 211 13.66 16.41 -4.58
C ARG A 211 13.96 15.75 -3.25
N TRP A 212 12.94 15.65 -2.40
CA TRP A 212 13.04 15.02 -1.09
C TRP A 212 12.23 13.74 -1.07
N LYS A 213 12.92 12.62 -0.84
CA LYS A 213 12.31 11.30 -0.72
C LYS A 213 11.91 11.04 0.73
N ILE A 214 10.66 10.64 0.93
CA ILE A 214 10.04 10.24 2.19
C ILE A 214 9.49 8.82 1.96
N GLU A 215 10.20 7.80 2.42
CA GLU A 215 9.84 6.40 2.18
C GLU A 215 9.19 5.79 3.41
N PHE A 216 8.06 5.09 3.23
CA PHE A 216 7.41 4.38 4.34
C PHE A 216 6.94 2.98 3.92
N ASP A 217 7.12 2.01 4.81
CA ASP A 217 6.74 0.63 4.56
C ASP A 217 5.25 0.41 4.88
N VAL A 218 4.45 0.17 3.85
CA VAL A 218 3.00 -0.08 4.00
C VAL A 218 2.67 -1.49 4.49
N ARG A 219 3.66 -2.41 4.58
CA ARG A 219 3.45 -3.78 5.08
C ARG A 219 3.72 -3.95 6.57
N ALA A 220 4.26 -2.94 7.26
CA ALA A 220 4.54 -3.02 8.70
C ALA A 220 3.26 -2.93 9.57
N GLY A 221 2.13 -2.52 8.98
CA GLY A 221 0.84 -2.38 9.66
C GLY A 221 -0.14 -3.55 9.51
N GLU A 222 0.28 -4.67 8.92
CA GLU A 222 -0.50 -5.93 8.88
C GLU A 222 -0.12 -6.90 10.01
#